data_AF-A0A7W0JZN6-F1
#
_entry.id   AF-A0A7W0JZN6-F1
#
_cell.length_a   1.000
_cell.length_b   1.000
_cell.length_c   1.000
_cell.angle_alpha   90.00
_cell.angle_beta   90.00
_cell.angle_gamma   90.00
#
_symmetry.space_group_name_H-M   'P 1'
#
loop_
_entity.id
_entity.type
_entity.pdbx_description
1 polymer ?
#
loop_
_entity_poly.entity_id
_entity_poly.type
_entity_poly.pdbx_seq_one_letter_code
_entity_poly.pdbx_strand_id
1 'polypeptide(L)' 'MHSIGNNLSDARVGVVGRGRLGTALSGALREAGVAVEGPAGRGEAPTGCDALVLCVP' A
#
# COMPACT_ATOMS: atom_id res chain seq x y z
N MET A 1 3.20 11.38 14.77
CA MET A 1 3.53 11.83 13.41
C MET A 1 4.87 11.18 13.07
N HIS A 2 4.86 9.97 12.47
CA HIS A 2 6.11 9.32 12.09
C HIS A 2 6.76 10.18 11.00
N SER A 3 7.97 10.67 11.28
CA SER A 3 8.76 11.39 10.29
C SER A 3 9.09 10.38 9.19
N ILE A 4 8.52 10.54 8.01
CA ILE A 4 8.83 9.70 6.84
C ILE A 4 10.21 10.15 6.33
N GLY A 5 11.25 9.90 7.14
CA GLY A 5 12.62 10.30 6.87
C GLY A 5 13.19 9.39 5.79
N ASN A 6 13.17 9.83 4.53
CA ASN A 6 13.86 9.26 3.37
C ASN A 6 13.70 7.76 3.06
N ASN A 7 12.97 6.96 3.84
CA ASN A 7 12.79 5.52 3.64
C ASN A 7 11.38 5.06 4.06
N LEU A 8 10.79 4.18 3.24
CA LEU A 8 9.48 3.55 3.46
C LEU A 8 9.56 2.31 4.36
N SER A 9 10.75 1.94 4.85
CA SER A 9 10.99 0.72 5.61
C SER A 9 10.09 0.56 6.84
N ASP A 10 9.69 1.66 7.49
CA ASP A 10 8.75 1.64 8.63
C ASP A 10 7.33 2.12 8.26
N ALA A 11 7.08 2.47 7.00
CA ALA A 11 5.82 3.03 6.56
C ALA A 11 4.76 1.93 6.36
N ARG A 12 3.53 2.23 6.76
CA ARG A 12 2.35 1.41 6.48
C ARG A 12 1.68 1.91 5.20
N VAL A 13 1.70 1.10 4.15
CA VAL A 13 1.23 1.47 2.81
C VAL A 13 -0.12 0.83 2.51
N GLY A 14 -1.10 1.64 2.15
CA GLY A 14 -2.37 1.16 1.61
C GLY A 14 -2.31 1.05 0.09
N VAL A 15 -2.75 -0.06 -0.49
CA VAL A 15 -2.87 -0.22 -1.94
C VAL A 15 -4.33 -0.25 -2.33
N VAL A 16 -4.72 0.54 -3.33
CA VAL A 16 -6.09 0.61 -3.86
C VAL A 16 -6.08 0.15 -5.32
N GLY A 17 -6.96 -0.77 -5.69
CA GLY A 17 -7.07 -1.33 -7.03
C GLY A 17 -6.66 -2.81 -7.09
N ARG A 18 -7.63 -3.71 -6.96
CA ARG A 18 -7.46 -5.18 -7.02
C ARG A 18 -7.22 -5.77 -8.43
N GLY A 19 -6.62 -4.97 -9.31
CA GLY A 19 -6.22 -5.39 -10.66
C GLY A 19 -4.86 -6.08 -10.67
N ARG A 20 -4.35 -6.39 -11.86
CA ARG A 20 -3.05 -7.05 -12.05
C ARG A 20 -1.91 -6.30 -11.34
N LEU A 21 -1.85 -4.97 -11.51
CA LEU A 21 -0.82 -4.13 -10.89
C LEU A 21 -0.94 -4.18 -9.37
N GLY A 22 -2.09 -3.80 -8.80
CA GLY A 22 -2.22 -3.68 -7.35
C GLY A 22 -1.99 -5.01 -6.62
N THR A 23 -2.39 -6.14 -7.20
CA THR A 23 -2.08 -7.47 -6.65
C THR A 23 -0.59 -7.76 -6.67
N ALA A 24 0.08 -7.55 -7.82
CA ALA A 24 1.52 -7.82 -7.94
C ALA A 24 2.36 -6.88 -7.05
N LEU A 25 2.02 -5.60 -7.02
CA LEU A 25 2.70 -4.60 -6.19
C LEU A 25 2.53 -4.89 -4.70
N SER A 26 1.31 -5.24 -4.28
CA SER A 26 1.05 -5.61 -2.88
C SER A 26 1.86 -6.84 -2.47
N GLY A 27 2.07 -7.80 -3.37
CA GLY A 27 2.96 -8.94 -3.14
C GLY A 27 4.42 -8.52 -2.97
N ALA A 28 4.95 -7.78 -3.94
CA ALA A 28 6.36 -7.35 -3.94
C ALA A 28 6.71 -6.46 -2.72
N LEU A 29 5.81 -5.56 -2.32
CA LEU A 29 6.02 -4.71 -1.14
C LEU A 29 6.06 -5.52 0.16
N ARG A 30 5.21 -6.55 0.28
CA ARG A 30 5.23 -7.46 1.45
C ARG A 30 6.50 -8.30 1.48
N GLU A 31 6.94 -8.81 0.33
CA GLU A 31 8.22 -9.53 0.20
C GLU A 31 9.41 -8.64 0.57
N ALA A 32 9.33 -7.34 0.31
CA ALA A 32 10.31 -6.35 0.73
C ALA A 32 10.21 -5.94 2.23
N GLY A 33 9.28 -6.52 2.99
CA GLY A 33 9.10 -6.25 4.43
C GLY A 33 8.25 -5.01 4.75
N VAL A 34 7.61 -4.38 3.75
CA VAL A 34 6.74 -3.22 3.97
C VAL A 34 5.39 -3.69 4.53
N ALA A 35 4.85 -2.94 5.49
CA ALA A 35 3.53 -3.21 6.03
C ALA A 35 2.45 -2.75 5.03
N VAL A 36 1.73 -3.69 4.40
CA VAL A 36 0.76 -3.38 3.32
C VAL A 36 -0.68 -3.75 3.68
N GLU A 37 -1.59 -2.77 3.58
CA GLU A 37 -3.04 -2.95 3.64
C GLU A 37 -3.65 -2.90 2.22
N GLY A 38 -4.45 -3.90 1.85
CA GLY A 38 -5.02 -4.02 0.50
C GLY A 38 -4.44 -5.18 -0.35
N PRO A 39 -4.74 -5.25 -1.67
CA PRO A 39 -5.33 -4.18 -2.48
C PRO A 39 -6.83 -4.03 -2.26
N ALA A 40 -7.26 -2.82 -1.86
CA ALA A 40 -8.66 -2.47 -1.70
C ALA A 40 -9.40 -2.47 -3.05
N GLY A 41 -10.65 -2.89 -3.04
CA GLY A 41 -11.56 -2.83 -4.19
C GLY A 41 -12.46 -1.62 -4.21
N ARG A 42 -13.48 -1.69 -5.06
CA ARG A 42 -14.51 -0.66 -5.15
C ARG A 42 -15.23 -0.51 -3.80
N GLY A 43 -15.26 0.71 -3.28
CA GLY A 43 -15.93 1.03 -2.01
C GLY A 43 -15.11 0.72 -0.76
N GLU A 44 -13.91 0.19 -0.91
CA GLU A 44 -12.99 -0.09 0.18
C GLU A 44 -11.88 0.97 0.19
N ALA A 45 -11.47 1.42 1.38
CA ALA A 45 -10.35 2.33 1.56
C ALA A 45 -9.46 1.83 2.71
N PRO A 46 -8.15 1.63 2.47
CA PRO A 46 -7.20 1.34 3.54
C PRO A 46 -7.21 2.46 4.59
N THR A 47 -7.13 2.10 5.85
CA THR A 47 -7.15 3.07 6.98
C THR A 47 -5.85 3.00 7.79
N GLY A 48 -5.48 4.09 8.45
CA GLY A 48 -4.27 4.13 9.28
C GLY A 48 -2.98 3.79 8.52
N CYS A 49 -2.90 4.20 7.26
CA CYS A 49 -1.71 4.08 6.42
C CYS A 49 -1.02 5.44 6.33
N ASP A 50 0.32 5.44 6.29
CA ASP A 50 1.13 6.65 6.11
C ASP A 50 1.12 7.12 4.65
N ALA A 51 0.92 6.19 3.72
CA ALA A 51 0.83 6.46 2.28
C ALA A 51 -0.19 5.54 1.59
N LEU A 52 -0.77 6.01 0.48
CA LEU A 52 -1.63 5.24 -0.39
C LEU A 52 -1.04 5.16 -1.81
N VAL A 53 -1.08 3.97 -2.41
CA VAL A 53 -0.74 3.75 -3.82
C VAL A 53 -1.99 3.37 -4.60
N LEU A 54 -2.35 4.23 -5.55
CA LEU A 54 -3.52 4.06 -6.40
C LEU A 54 -3.13 3.28 -7.67
N CYS A 55 -3.63 2.05 -7.75
CA CYS A 55 -3.49 1.13 -8.87
C CYS A 55 -4.83 0.98 -9.60
N VAL A 56 -5.51 2.10 -9.82
CA VAL A 56 -6.79 2.22 -10.52
C VAL A 56 -6.59 3.04 -11.81
N PRO A 57 -7.41 2.82 -12.85
CA PRO A 57 -7.42 3.68 -14.04
C PRO A 57 -7.82 5.13 -13.72
#